data_AF-A0A9X7JK48-F1
#
_entry.id   AF-A0A9X7JK48-F1
#
_cell.length_a   1.000
_cell.length_b   1.000
_cell.length_c   1.000
_cell.angle_alpha   90.00
_cell.angle_beta   90.00
_cell.angle_gamma   90.00
#
_symmetry.space_group_name_H-M   'P 1'
#
loop_
_entity.id
_entity.type
_entity.pdbx_description
1 polymer ?
#
loop_
_entity_poly.entity_id
_entity_poly.type
_entity_poly.pdbx_seq_one_letter_code
_entity_poly.pdbx_strand_id
1 'polypeptide(L)'
;MVDLRVEPGQLEAFARQVGRGAEDMREVLAYARRHTVLPPGAVGLYGETRVLHDALRSNVLSAVKRMAEVLQSSSEELAAAASYYRCTDRGSAAQFDALAGRKGAGR
;
A
#
# COMPACT_ATOMS: atom_id res chain seq x y z
N MET A 1 -5.53 -10.60 29.84
CA MET A 1 -4.71 -11.33 28.85
C MET A 1 -5.21 -10.88 27.49
N VAL A 2 -4.42 -10.11 26.74
CA VAL A 2 -4.82 -9.65 25.39
C VAL A 2 -4.48 -10.79 24.44
N ASP A 3 -5.51 -11.39 23.84
CA ASP A 3 -5.33 -12.44 22.85
C ASP A 3 -4.99 -11.77 21.50
N LEU A 4 -3.82 -12.09 20.94
CA LEU A 4 -3.36 -11.53 19.67
C LEU A 4 -3.97 -12.35 18.53
N ARG A 5 -5.23 -12.07 18.20
CA ARG A 5 -5.94 -12.74 17.11
C ARG A 5 -5.94 -11.84 15.86
N VAL A 6 -5.34 -12.35 14.78
CA VAL A 6 -5.40 -11.68 13.47
C VAL A 6 -6.70 -12.09 12.79
N GLU A 7 -7.44 -11.10 12.30
CA GLU A 7 -8.63 -11.33 11.47
C GLU A 7 -8.30 -11.02 10.01
N PRO A 8 -8.07 -12.05 9.16
CA PRO A 8 -7.72 -11.87 7.74
C PRO A 8 -8.63 -10.92 6.98
N GLY A 9 -9.93 -10.90 7.28
CA GLY A 9 -10.88 -10.01 6.61
C GLY A 9 -10.58 -8.53 6.86
N GLN A 10 -10.19 -8.17 8.09
CA GLN A 10 -9.80 -6.80 8.46
C GLN A 10 -8.45 -6.43 7.83
N LEU A 11 -7.52 -7.38 7.79
CA LEU A 11 -6.20 -7.16 7.18
C LEU A 11 -6.33 -6.89 5.67
N GLU A 12 -7.22 -7.62 4.98
CA GLU A 12 -7.50 -7.39 3.57
C GLU A 12 -8.25 -6.07 3.30
N ALA A 13 -9.18 -5.70 4.19
CA ALA A 13 -9.84 -4.40 4.09
C ALA A 13 -8.85 -3.24 4.24
N PHE A 14 -7.91 -3.37 5.19
CA PHE A 14 -6.85 -2.39 5.38
C PHE A 14 -5.88 -2.37 4.20
N ALA A 15 -5.49 -3.53 3.65
CA ALA A 15 -4.70 -3.60 2.42
C ALA A 15 -5.34 -2.79 1.29
N ARG A 16 -6.65 -2.98 1.04
CA ARG A 16 -7.38 -2.19 0.02
C ARG A 16 -7.37 -0.69 0.30
N GLN A 17 -7.47 -0.27 1.56
CA GLN A 17 -7.40 1.14 1.92
C GLN A 17 -6.01 1.73 1.65
N VAL A 18 -4.95 1.00 2.01
CA VAL A 18 -3.57 1.40 1.72
C VAL A 18 -3.33 1.46 0.21
N GLY A 19 -3.86 0.49 -0.55
CA GLY A 19 -3.81 0.48 -2.01
C GLY A 19 -4.47 1.71 -2.64
N ARG A 20 -5.66 2.10 -2.19
CA ARG A 20 -6.29 3.37 -2.63
C ARG A 20 -5.44 4.59 -2.32
N GLY A 21 -4.81 4.62 -1.15
CA GLY A 21 -3.85 5.70 -0.82
C GLY A 21 -2.67 5.76 -1.80
N ALA A 22 -2.18 4.61 -2.28
CA ALA A 22 -1.14 4.56 -3.31
C ALA A 22 -1.65 5.15 -4.65
N GLU A 23 -2.89 4.85 -5.03
CA GLU A 23 -3.56 5.42 -6.21
C GLU A 23 -3.71 6.94 -6.09
N ASP A 24 -4.23 7.43 -4.95
CA ASP A 24 -4.37 8.86 -4.67
C ASP A 24 -3.01 9.59 -4.81
N MET A 25 -1.92 9.01 -4.28
CA MET A 25 -0.59 9.58 -4.42
C MET A 25 -0.09 9.61 -5.87
N ARG A 26 -0.47 8.65 -6.71
CA ARG A 26 -0.17 8.68 -8.15
C ARG A 26 -0.97 9.78 -8.85
N GLU A 27 -2.22 10.01 -8.47
CA GLU A 27 -3.02 11.12 -9.00
C GLU A 27 -2.42 12.48 -8.61
N VAL A 28 -2.05 12.67 -7.34
CA VAL A 28 -1.35 13.87 -6.86
C VAL A 28 -0.05 14.07 -7.62
N LEU A 29 0.74 13.01 -7.83
CA LEU A 29 1.97 13.08 -8.62
C LEU A 29 1.69 13.53 -10.06
N ALA A 30 0.66 12.98 -10.70
CA ALA A 30 0.28 13.32 -12.06
C ALA A 30 -0.24 14.76 -12.18
N TYR A 31 -1.00 15.22 -11.18
CA TYR A 31 -1.47 16.60 -11.08
C TYR A 31 -0.29 17.57 -10.92
N ALA A 32 0.56 17.33 -9.91
CA ALA A 32 1.72 18.16 -9.64
C ALA A 32 2.65 18.23 -10.85
N ARG A 33 2.93 17.09 -11.51
CA ARG A 33 3.74 17.07 -12.74
C ARG A 33 3.23 17.99 -13.83
N ARG A 34 1.91 18.04 -14.02
CA ARG A 34 1.24 18.82 -15.08
C ARG A 34 1.13 20.30 -14.73
N HIS A 35 0.77 20.63 -13.50
CA HIS A 35 0.33 21.98 -13.14
C HIS A 35 1.36 22.82 -12.41
N THR A 36 2.51 22.26 -12.04
CA THR A 36 3.59 23.01 -11.38
C THR A 36 4.73 23.37 -12.33
N VAL A 37 4.62 23.18 -13.64
CA VAL A 37 5.70 23.56 -14.56
C VAL A 37 5.67 25.07 -14.78
N LEU A 38 6.75 25.76 -14.41
CA LEU A 38 6.93 27.16 -14.76
C LEU A 38 7.48 27.26 -16.20
N PRO A 39 6.87 28.08 -17.07
CA PRO A 39 7.34 28.24 -18.43
C PRO A 39 8.76 28.86 -18.45
N PRO A 40 9.57 28.54 -19.47
CA PRO A 40 10.81 29.24 -19.70
C PRO A 40 10.52 30.75 -19.87
N GLY A 41 11.32 31.59 -19.22
CA GLY A 41 11.10 33.03 -19.17
C GLY A 41 12.35 33.78 -18.75
N ALA A 42 12.30 35.10 -18.88
CA ALA A 42 13.46 36.01 -18.85
C ALA A 42 14.36 35.86 -17.61
N VAL A 43 15.64 36.19 -17.83
CA VAL A 43 16.71 36.30 -16.81
C VAL A 43 16.36 37.28 -15.68
N GLY A 44 17.10 37.20 -14.57
CA GLY A 44 16.87 37.99 -13.36
C GLY A 44 16.05 37.22 -12.32
N LEU A 45 15.29 37.94 -11.48
CA LEU A 45 14.55 37.37 -10.34
C LEU A 45 13.59 36.24 -10.74
N TYR A 46 12.98 36.31 -11.93
CA TYR A 46 12.13 35.22 -12.43
C TYR A 46 12.94 33.94 -12.68
N GLY A 47 14.11 34.06 -13.31
CA GLY A 47 15.02 32.93 -13.55
C GLY A 47 15.52 32.29 -12.26
N GLU A 48 15.91 33.09 -11.26
CA GLU A 48 16.31 32.59 -9.94
C GLU A 48 15.16 31.86 -9.23
N THR A 49 13.98 32.47 -9.22
CA THR A 49 12.76 31.86 -8.67
C THR A 49 12.45 30.53 -9.35
N ARG A 50 12.60 30.47 -10.67
CA ARG A 50 12.39 29.23 -11.46
C ARG A 50 13.35 28.13 -11.04
N VAL A 51 14.64 28.44 -10.84
CA VAL A 51 15.65 27.46 -10.40
C VAL A 51 15.30 26.89 -9.03
N LEU A 52 14.97 27.77 -8.06
CA LEU A 52 14.56 27.33 -6.72
C LEU A 52 13.27 26.50 -6.75
N HIS A 53 12.30 26.94 -7.53
CA HIS A 53 11.05 26.23 -7.76
C HIS A 53 11.30 24.84 -8.37
N ASP A 54 12.13 24.73 -9.40
CA ASP A 54 12.41 23.45 -10.07
C ASP A 54 13.09 22.45 -9.13
N ALA A 55 14.01 22.92 -8.28
CA ALA A 55 14.63 22.09 -7.25
C ALA A 55 13.60 21.60 -6.22
N LEU A 56 12.77 22.50 -5.69
CA LEU A 56 11.70 22.16 -4.75
C LEU A 56 10.70 21.18 -5.37
N ARG A 57 10.24 21.46 -6.60
CA ARG A 57 9.34 20.61 -7.37
C ARG A 57 9.93 19.22 -7.53
N SER A 58 11.20 19.09 -7.90
CA SER A 58 11.87 17.79 -8.04
C SER A 58 11.82 16.98 -6.74
N ASN A 59 12.10 17.62 -5.60
CA ASN A 59 12.06 16.98 -4.28
C ASN A 59 10.64 16.52 -3.93
N VAL A 60 9.63 17.38 -4.11
CA VAL A 60 8.22 17.07 -3.85
C VAL A 60 7.75 15.91 -4.72
N LEU A 61 8.03 15.94 -6.03
CA LEU A 61 7.63 14.88 -6.95
C LEU A 61 8.30 13.55 -6.58
N SER A 62 9.56 13.58 -6.15
CA SER A 62 10.28 12.38 -5.72
C SER A 62 9.70 11.81 -4.41
N ALA A 63 9.38 12.66 -3.45
CA ALA A 63 8.76 12.26 -2.19
C ALA A 63 7.37 11.64 -2.41
N VAL A 64 6.51 12.28 -3.22
CA VAL A 64 5.17 11.75 -3.53
C VAL A 64 5.26 10.43 -4.29
N LYS A 65 6.19 10.31 -5.25
CA LYS A 65 6.45 9.04 -5.93
C LYS A 65 6.84 7.95 -4.93
N ARG A 66 7.76 8.26 -4.01
CA ARG A 66 8.20 7.29 -3.00
C ARG A 66 7.08 6.87 -2.05
N MET A 67 6.20 7.79 -1.65
CA MET A 67 5.02 7.46 -0.85
C MET A 67 4.09 6.51 -1.59
N ALA A 68 3.82 6.75 -2.88
CA ALA A 68 3.00 5.84 -3.69
C ALA A 68 3.60 4.43 -3.78
N GLU A 69 4.93 4.31 -3.94
CA GLU A 69 5.62 3.02 -3.98
C GLU A 69 5.55 2.27 -2.64
N VAL A 70 5.79 2.97 -1.53
CA VAL A 70 5.73 2.37 -0.18
C VAL A 70 4.32 1.89 0.12
N LEU A 71 3.30 2.71 -0.13
CA LEU A 71 1.90 2.32 0.09
C LEU A 71 1.52 1.12 -0.79
N GLN A 72 1.94 1.10 -2.06
CA GLN A 72 1.69 -0.05 -2.92
C GLN A 72 2.30 -1.34 -2.35
N SER A 73 3.59 -1.30 -1.98
CA SER A 73 4.29 -2.44 -1.39
C SER A 73 3.63 -2.91 -0.10
N SER A 74 3.27 -1.98 0.79
CA SER A 74 2.57 -2.30 2.04
C SER A 74 1.20 -2.93 1.78
N SER A 75 0.43 -2.44 0.80
CA SER A 75 -0.84 -3.05 0.41
C SER A 75 -0.66 -4.50 -0.05
N GLU A 76 0.35 -4.77 -0.87
CA GLU A 76 0.65 -6.11 -1.38
C GLU A 76 1.07 -7.06 -0.25
N GLU A 77 1.94 -6.62 0.66
CA GLU A 77 2.37 -7.40 1.82
C GLU A 77 1.20 -7.71 2.78
N LEU A 78 0.33 -6.72 3.05
CA LEU A 78 -0.86 -6.91 3.88
C LEU A 78 -1.83 -7.92 3.24
N ALA A 79 -2.03 -7.85 1.93
CA ALA A 79 -2.86 -8.81 1.20
C ALA A 79 -2.25 -10.22 1.23
N ALA A 80 -0.93 -10.34 1.07
CA ALA A 80 -0.22 -11.60 1.18
C ALA A 80 -0.34 -12.21 2.59
N ALA A 81 -0.18 -11.39 3.63
CA ALA A 81 -0.37 -11.81 5.01
C ALA A 81 -1.82 -12.27 5.28
N ALA A 82 -2.83 -11.55 4.77
CA ALA A 82 -4.23 -11.95 4.90
C ALA A 82 -4.49 -13.31 4.23
N SER A 83 -3.89 -13.54 3.06
CA SER A 83 -3.94 -14.83 2.37
C SER A 83 -3.28 -15.95 3.18
N TYR A 84 -2.10 -15.69 3.75
CA TYR A 84 -1.38 -16.64 4.58
C TYR A 84 -2.22 -17.11 5.77
N TYR A 85 -2.80 -16.19 6.54
CA TYR A 85 -3.63 -16.56 7.69
C TYR A 85 -4.88 -17.36 7.29
N ARG A 86 -5.56 -17.01 6.19
CA ARG A 86 -6.69 -17.82 5.68
C ARG A 86 -6.29 -19.23 5.32
N CYS A 87 -5.15 -19.39 4.64
CA CYS A 87 -4.66 -20.70 4.23
C CYS A 87 -4.31 -21.56 5.46
N THR A 88 -3.65 -20.96 6.46
CA THR A 88 -3.31 -21.64 7.70
C THR A 88 -4.56 -22.05 8.48
N ASP A 89 -5.54 -21.15 8.65
CA ASP A 89 -6.81 -21.46 9.34
C ASP A 89 -7.56 -22.60 8.65
N ARG A 90 -7.66 -22.57 7.32
CA ARG A 90 -8.26 -23.69 6.55
C ARG A 90 -7.47 -24.98 6.70
N GLY A 91 -6.14 -24.91 6.71
CA GLY A 91 -5.26 -26.06 6.89
C GLY A 91 -5.44 -26.71 8.27
N SER A 92 -5.54 -25.89 9.32
CA SER A 92 -5.85 -26.35 10.67
C SER A 92 -7.24 -26.97 10.75
N ALA A 93 -8.26 -26.33 10.17
CA ALA A 93 -9.62 -26.88 10.12
C ALA A 93 -9.67 -28.24 9.41
N ALA A 94 -9.03 -28.38 8.25
CA ALA A 94 -8.97 -29.63 7.51
C ALA A 94 -8.27 -30.78 8.28
N GLN A 95 -7.22 -30.46 9.05
CA GLN A 95 -6.56 -31.44 9.93
C GLN A 95 -7.49 -31.90 11.05
N PHE A 96 -8.25 -30.98 11.66
CA PHE A 96 -9.23 -31.32 12.68
C PHE A 96 -10.36 -32.20 12.12
N ASP A 97 -10.90 -31.87 10.95
CA ASP A 97 -11.93 -32.67 10.29
C ASP A 97 -11.43 -34.10 9.98
N ALA A 98 -10.19 -34.23 9.50
CA ALA A 98 -9.58 -35.53 9.24
C ALA A 98 -9.39 -36.38 10.52
N LEU A 99 -9.02 -35.74 11.63
CA LEU A 99 -8.89 -36.41 12.93
C LEU A 99 -10.25 -36.81 13.52
N ALA A 100 -11.26 -35.94 13.40
CA ALA A 100 -12.63 -36.20 13.83
C ALA A 100 -13.25 -37.35 13.03
N GLY A 101 -13.06 -37.38 11.71
CA GLY A 101 -13.50 -38.46 10.83
C GLY A 101 -12.88 -39.82 11.16
N ARG A 102 -11.60 -39.86 11.55
CA ARG A 102 -10.95 -41.11 12.02
C ARG A 102 -11.52 -41.63 13.33
N LYS A 103 -11.89 -40.74 14.27
CA LYS A 103 -12.53 -41.15 15.54
C LYS A 103 -13.96 -41.67 15.35
N GLY A 104 -14.67 -41.23 14.30
CA GLY A 104 -16.02 -41.68 13.97
C GLY A 104 -16.09 -43.06 13.29
N ALA A 105 -15.02 -43.48 12.60
CA ALA A 105 -14.98 -44.75 11.85
C ALA A 105 -14.60 -45.99 12.69
N GLY A 106 -14.43 -45.84 14.01
CA GLY A 106 -14.01 -46.90 14.94
C GLY A 106 -15.12 -47.41 15.87
N ARG A 107 -16.40 -47.32 15.46
CA ARG A 107 -17.54 -47.89 16.20
C ARG A 107 -18.26 -48.93 15.35
#